data_AF-A0A0G0SI39-F1
#
_entry.id   AF-A0A0G0SI39-F1
#
_cell.length_a   1.000
_cell.length_b   1.000
_cell.length_c   1.000
_cell.angle_alpha   90.00
_cell.angle_beta   90.00
_cell.angle_gamma   90.00
#
_symmetry.space_group_name_H-M   'P 1'
#
loop_
_entity.id
_entity.type
_entity.pdbx_description
1 polymer ?
#
loop_
_entity_poly.entity_id
_entity_poly.type
_entity_poly.pdbx_seq_one_letter_code
_entity_poly.pdbx_strand_id
1 'polypeptide(L)'
;MQRSSFRQTFFYESGQALVLVLLSLSVVLTIVLFILSRSITDISISTEQADSVRAFSAAEAGIERALITGSSYSDVSIGNASYSVDVSDYSEGQTTFNYPSKLLSGNSMTNWFVSHNTLGNIFCGAGYPCFTGNTLKICWGNEGTSKSTATTPAIEVSVYYENPVGSLANTKLARAVYDPNDARRASNSFAMPDPVGTCQIGGVTYAFQKTITMSGLGIPAGSYTVANGLLFAKVRMLYNTDASHIVGTSVAFAGNTTLPSQGLEIVSTGSSGVTGSESNRRVNVFQSWAEFPFSGLSVFSPYGLVK
;
A
#
# COMPACT_ATOMS: atom_id res chain seq x y z
N MET A 1 -63.31 -40.23 60.12
CA MET A 1 -61.99 -40.44 59.47
C MET A 1 -62.22 -41.34 58.27
N GLN A 2 -62.48 -40.86 57.05
CA GLN A 2 -61.74 -39.97 56.14
C GLN A 2 -60.50 -40.62 55.51
N ARG A 3 -60.46 -40.59 54.15
CA ARG A 3 -59.38 -40.89 53.18
C ARG A 3 -59.19 -42.36 52.78
N SER A 4 -58.94 -42.71 51.52
CA SER A 4 -58.97 -41.94 50.27
C SER A 4 -58.99 -42.92 49.09
N SER A 5 -59.73 -42.54 48.06
CA SER A 5 -59.67 -43.04 46.69
C SER A 5 -58.25 -43.30 46.18
N PHE A 6 -58.04 -44.43 45.51
CA PHE A 6 -57.18 -44.48 44.32
C PHE A 6 -57.76 -45.50 43.33
N ARG A 7 -58.69 -45.05 42.48
CA ARG A 7 -59.06 -45.75 41.25
C ARG A 7 -58.08 -45.30 40.17
N GLN A 8 -57.15 -46.16 39.79
CA GLN A 8 -56.42 -46.06 38.52
C GLN A 8 -57.30 -46.66 37.41
N THR A 9 -57.99 -45.81 36.68
CA THR A 9 -58.60 -46.16 35.39
C THR A 9 -57.56 -45.94 34.30
N PHE A 10 -56.90 -47.01 33.86
CA PHE A 10 -56.16 -47.03 32.60
C PHE A 10 -57.19 -47.08 31.46
N PHE A 11 -57.54 -45.91 30.92
CA PHE A 11 -58.22 -45.85 29.63
C PHE A 11 -57.18 -46.11 28.55
N TYR A 12 -57.27 -47.26 27.89
CA TYR A 12 -56.59 -47.52 26.63
C TYR A 12 -57.22 -46.61 25.57
N GLU A 13 -56.66 -45.42 25.44
CA GLU A 13 -56.99 -44.40 24.45
C GLU A 13 -56.34 -44.78 23.12
N SER A 14 -57.11 -45.32 22.18
CA SER A 14 -56.70 -45.50 20.77
C SER A 14 -56.28 -44.19 20.10
N GLY A 15 -56.56 -43.02 20.70
CA GLY A 15 -56.02 -41.72 20.30
C GLY A 15 -54.55 -41.47 20.71
N GLN A 16 -54.06 -42.07 21.80
CA GLN A 16 -52.69 -41.84 22.28
C GLN A 16 -51.63 -42.56 21.43
N ALA A 17 -51.96 -43.73 20.88
CA ALA A 17 -51.05 -44.47 19.99
C ALA A 17 -50.79 -43.72 18.67
N LEU A 18 -51.81 -43.08 18.10
CA LEU A 18 -51.69 -42.27 16.89
C LEU A 18 -50.79 -41.06 17.12
N VAL A 19 -50.92 -40.39 18.28
CA VAL A 19 -50.09 -39.23 18.64
C VAL A 19 -48.63 -39.63 18.79
N LEU A 20 -48.32 -40.77 19.41
CA LEU A 20 -46.94 -41.25 19.55
C LEU A 20 -46.31 -41.57 18.19
N VAL A 21 -47.06 -42.16 17.26
CA VAL A 21 -46.57 -42.44 15.91
C VAL A 21 -46.32 -41.14 15.15
N LEU A 22 -47.26 -40.19 15.18
CA LEU A 22 -47.10 -38.88 14.53
C LEU A 22 -45.91 -38.09 15.10
N LEU A 23 -45.72 -38.15 16.42
CA LEU A 23 -44.59 -37.49 17.08
C LEU A 23 -43.27 -38.17 16.73
N SER A 24 -43.23 -39.51 16.63
CA SER A 24 -42.01 -40.21 16.19
C SER A 24 -41.65 -39.88 14.74
N LEU A 25 -42.65 -39.78 13.85
CA LEU A 25 -42.46 -39.45 12.44
C LEU A 25 -41.96 -37.99 12.28
N SER A 26 -42.49 -37.06 13.07
CA SER A 26 -42.05 -35.67 13.03
C SER A 26 -40.62 -35.50 13.54
N VAL A 27 -40.22 -36.24 14.57
CA VAL A 27 -38.83 -36.23 15.07
C VAL A 27 -37.86 -36.82 14.03
N VAL A 28 -38.20 -37.93 13.39
CA VAL A 28 -37.35 -38.51 12.33
C VAL A 28 -37.22 -37.54 11.15
N LEU A 29 -38.31 -36.92 10.71
CA LEU A 29 -38.30 -35.95 9.63
C LEU A 29 -37.44 -34.72 9.97
N THR A 30 -37.56 -34.19 11.18
CA THR A 30 -36.76 -33.02 11.60
C THR A 30 -35.27 -33.34 11.66
N ILE A 31 -34.88 -34.54 12.11
CA ILE A 31 -33.48 -34.99 12.09
C ILE A 31 -32.95 -35.10 10.66
N VAL A 32 -33.71 -35.70 9.74
CA VAL A 32 -33.30 -35.84 8.33
C VAL A 32 -33.15 -34.46 7.68
N LEU A 33 -34.12 -33.57 7.86
CA LEU A 33 -34.06 -32.20 7.34
C LEU A 33 -32.88 -31.41 7.93
N PHE A 34 -32.56 -31.62 9.21
CA PHE A 34 -31.41 -30.98 9.85
C PHE A 34 -30.08 -31.43 9.22
N ILE A 35 -29.91 -32.74 8.99
CA ILE A 35 -28.69 -33.28 8.36
C ILE A 35 -28.55 -32.78 6.91
N LEU A 36 -29.64 -32.77 6.15
CA LEU A 36 -29.65 -32.25 4.78
C LEU A 36 -29.34 -30.76 4.72
N SER A 37 -29.95 -29.96 5.61
CA SER A 37 -29.69 -28.52 5.69
C SER A 37 -28.22 -28.22 5.99
N ARG A 38 -27.63 -28.95 6.96
CA ARG A 38 -26.21 -28.83 7.27
C ARG A 38 -25.33 -29.23 6.09
N SER A 39 -25.66 -30.32 5.40
CA SER A 39 -24.90 -30.80 4.23
C SER A 39 -24.94 -29.81 3.07
N ILE A 40 -26.11 -29.22 2.78
CA ILE A 40 -26.26 -28.18 1.76
C ILE A 40 -25.42 -26.95 2.12
N THR A 41 -25.46 -26.54 3.40
CA THR A 41 -24.67 -25.42 3.90
C THR A 41 -23.17 -25.69 3.76
N ASP A 42 -22.70 -26.87 4.17
CA ASP A 42 -21.29 -27.26 4.09
C ASP A 42 -20.80 -27.30 2.64
N ILE A 43 -21.60 -27.82 1.71
CA ILE A 43 -21.28 -27.82 0.26
C ILE A 43 -21.25 -26.39 -0.29
N SER A 44 -22.20 -25.54 0.10
CA SER A 44 -22.24 -24.14 -0.33
C SER A 44 -20.98 -23.39 0.11
N ILE A 45 -20.61 -23.51 1.39
CA ILE A 45 -19.40 -22.90 1.94
C ILE A 45 -18.16 -23.42 1.23
N SER A 46 -18.07 -24.74 1.02
CA SER A 46 -16.92 -25.34 0.32
C SER A 46 -16.80 -24.86 -1.12
N THR A 47 -17.93 -24.63 -1.80
CA THR A 47 -17.96 -24.13 -3.18
C THR A 47 -17.52 -22.67 -3.23
N GLU A 48 -18.06 -21.83 -2.35
CA GLU A 48 -17.67 -20.41 -2.26
C GLU A 48 -16.19 -20.24 -1.89
N GLN A 49 -15.65 -21.10 -1.02
CA GLN A 49 -14.22 -21.12 -0.71
C GLN A 49 -13.38 -21.49 -1.94
N ALA A 50 -13.78 -22.53 -2.68
CA ALA A 50 -13.08 -22.92 -3.90
C ALA A 50 -13.12 -21.81 -4.97
N ASP A 51 -14.28 -21.18 -5.18
CA ASP A 51 -14.43 -20.08 -6.12
C ASP A 51 -13.69 -18.82 -5.66
N SER A 52 -13.64 -18.54 -4.36
CA SER A 52 -12.80 -17.47 -3.79
C SER A 52 -11.32 -17.68 -4.11
N VAL A 53 -10.81 -18.90 -3.99
CA VAL A 53 -9.40 -19.21 -4.31
C VAL A 53 -9.14 -19.06 -5.80
N ARG A 54 -10.06 -19.48 -6.66
CA ARG A 54 -9.96 -19.31 -8.12
C ARG A 54 -10.00 -17.84 -8.53
N ALA A 55 -10.93 -17.06 -7.98
CA ALA A 55 -11.04 -15.63 -8.23
C ALA A 55 -9.76 -14.89 -7.79
N PHE A 56 -9.18 -15.25 -6.65
CA PHE A 56 -7.89 -14.71 -6.20
C PHE A 56 -6.76 -15.07 -7.16
N SER A 57 -6.67 -16.34 -7.57
CA SER A 57 -5.66 -16.81 -8.53
C SER A 57 -5.78 -16.09 -9.88
N ALA A 58 -7.00 -15.82 -10.33
CA ALA A 58 -7.25 -15.04 -11.55
C ALA A 58 -6.80 -13.58 -11.40
N ALA A 59 -7.06 -12.96 -10.25
CA ALA A 59 -6.60 -11.61 -9.95
C ALA A 59 -5.05 -11.53 -9.91
N GLU A 60 -4.38 -12.50 -9.28
CA GLU A 60 -2.91 -12.57 -9.27
C GLU A 60 -2.35 -12.74 -10.68
N ALA A 61 -2.93 -13.63 -11.50
CA ALA A 61 -2.53 -13.77 -12.91
C ALA A 61 -2.70 -12.46 -13.70
N GLY A 62 -3.74 -11.69 -13.39
CA GLY A 62 -3.96 -10.36 -13.96
C GLY A 62 -2.85 -9.37 -13.58
N ILE A 63 -2.48 -9.31 -12.29
CA ILE A 63 -1.35 -8.50 -11.82
C ILE A 63 -0.05 -8.89 -12.53
N GLU A 64 0.30 -10.18 -12.55
CA GLU A 64 1.55 -10.65 -13.17
C GLU A 64 1.63 -10.29 -14.65
N ARG A 65 0.52 -10.44 -15.38
CA ARG A 65 0.47 -10.05 -16.79
C ARG A 65 0.63 -8.54 -16.95
N ALA A 66 -0.04 -7.74 -16.13
CA ALA A 66 0.03 -6.29 -16.18
C ALA A 66 1.42 -5.76 -15.80
N LEU A 67 2.12 -6.40 -14.86
CA LEU A 67 3.51 -6.07 -14.53
C LEU A 67 4.48 -6.28 -15.71
N ILE A 68 4.18 -7.24 -16.59
CA ILE A 68 5.01 -7.53 -17.78
C ILE A 68 4.65 -6.60 -18.94
N THR A 69 3.35 -6.36 -19.17
CA THR A 69 2.88 -5.65 -20.37
C THR A 69 2.58 -4.17 -20.15
N GLY A 70 2.46 -3.73 -18.89
CA GLY A 70 2.10 -2.37 -18.52
C GLY A 70 0.70 -1.94 -19.00
N SER A 71 -0.20 -2.89 -19.29
CA SER A 71 -1.48 -2.63 -19.96
C SER A 71 -2.68 -3.05 -19.13
N SER A 72 -3.78 -2.29 -19.24
CA SER A 72 -5.09 -2.66 -18.71
C SER A 72 -5.76 -3.75 -19.55
N TYR A 73 -6.60 -4.57 -18.92
CA TYR A 73 -7.34 -5.68 -19.53
C TYR A 73 -8.76 -5.74 -18.96
N SER A 74 -9.74 -6.14 -19.76
CA SER A 74 -11.12 -6.37 -19.30
C SER A 74 -11.54 -7.80 -19.60
N ASP A 75 -12.15 -8.44 -18.61
CA ASP A 75 -12.90 -9.70 -18.71
C ASP A 75 -12.13 -10.84 -19.40
N VAL A 76 -10.84 -10.97 -19.07
CA VAL A 76 -10.01 -12.05 -19.59
C VAL A 76 -10.34 -13.34 -18.85
N SER A 77 -10.78 -14.36 -19.57
CA SER A 77 -11.11 -15.67 -18.99
C SER A 77 -9.89 -16.57 -18.83
N ILE A 78 -9.82 -17.26 -17.69
CA ILE A 78 -8.88 -18.33 -17.37
C ILE A 78 -9.69 -19.50 -16.82
N GLY A 79 -10.03 -20.46 -17.68
CA GLY A 79 -10.89 -21.58 -17.30
C GLY A 79 -12.27 -21.11 -16.88
N ASN A 80 -12.66 -21.40 -15.62
CA ASN A 80 -13.95 -21.01 -15.04
C ASN A 80 -13.87 -19.71 -14.21
N ALA A 81 -12.77 -18.98 -14.31
CA ALA A 81 -12.59 -17.68 -13.67
C ALA A 81 -12.29 -16.62 -14.74
N SER A 82 -12.46 -15.36 -14.40
CA SER A 82 -12.07 -14.22 -15.22
C SER A 82 -11.34 -13.18 -14.39
N TYR A 83 -10.63 -12.27 -15.05
CA TYR A 83 -10.04 -11.11 -14.40
C TYR A 83 -10.09 -9.87 -15.28
N SER A 84 -10.15 -8.72 -14.63
CA SER A 84 -9.98 -7.39 -15.21
C SER A 84 -8.85 -6.68 -14.49
N VAL A 85 -8.04 -5.93 -15.22
CA VAL A 85 -6.89 -5.17 -14.70
C VAL A 85 -7.02 -3.73 -15.15
N ASP A 86 -6.90 -2.81 -14.21
CA ASP A 86 -6.73 -1.39 -14.46
C ASP A 86 -5.31 -0.97 -14.07
N VAL A 87 -4.57 -0.40 -15.02
CA VAL A 87 -3.26 0.21 -14.82
C VAL A 87 -3.42 1.72 -14.95
N SER A 88 -3.05 2.46 -13.91
CA SER A 88 -3.15 3.92 -13.89
C SER A 88 -1.93 4.56 -13.23
N ASP A 89 -1.67 5.83 -13.56
CA ASP A 89 -0.58 6.59 -12.96
C ASP A 89 -0.87 6.96 -11.51
N TYR A 90 0.02 6.56 -10.60
CA TYR A 90 -0.15 6.80 -9.18
C TYR A 90 0.28 8.22 -8.82
N SER A 91 -0.65 8.99 -8.25
CA SER A 91 -0.41 10.34 -7.72
C SER A 91 0.04 11.37 -8.77
N GLU A 92 -0.25 11.15 -10.06
CA GLU A 92 0.03 12.13 -11.11
C GLU A 92 -0.83 13.40 -10.94
N GLY A 93 -0.21 14.56 -11.14
CA GLY A 93 -0.91 15.84 -11.08
C GLY A 93 -1.31 16.25 -9.66
N GLN A 94 -0.91 15.49 -8.64
CA GLN A 94 -1.17 15.81 -7.24
C GLN A 94 -0.04 16.66 -6.64
N THR A 95 -0.34 17.40 -5.58
CA THR A 95 0.66 18.16 -4.81
C THR A 95 1.13 17.40 -3.56
N THR A 96 0.67 16.17 -3.40
CA THR A 96 0.86 15.33 -2.23
C THR A 96 1.03 13.89 -2.67
N PHE A 97 1.96 13.17 -2.06
CA PHE A 97 2.21 11.76 -2.30
C PHE A 97 2.42 11.05 -0.97
N ASN A 98 1.56 10.09 -0.66
CA ASN A 98 1.71 9.18 0.47
C ASN A 98 2.33 7.88 -0.05
N TYR A 99 3.46 7.47 0.50
CA TYR A 99 4.08 6.22 0.09
C TYR A 99 3.27 5.04 0.63
N PRO A 100 2.81 4.10 -0.23
CA PRO A 100 1.84 3.08 0.18
C PRO A 100 2.41 2.00 1.10
N SER A 101 3.74 1.88 1.19
CA SER A 101 4.42 0.90 2.05
C SER A 101 5.08 1.56 3.25
N LYS A 102 5.21 0.81 4.36
CA LYS A 102 5.96 1.28 5.53
C LYS A 102 7.44 0.97 5.35
N LEU A 103 8.31 1.85 5.84
CA LEU A 103 9.76 1.75 5.70
C LEU A 103 10.41 1.36 7.03
N LEU A 104 11.28 0.36 7.01
CA LEU A 104 12.21 0.04 8.11
C LEU A 104 13.54 0.79 7.91
N SER A 105 14.36 0.82 8.97
CA SER A 105 15.72 1.38 8.88
C SER A 105 16.51 0.73 7.74
N GLY A 106 17.08 1.55 6.86
CA GLY A 106 17.80 1.12 5.67
C GLY A 106 16.95 1.04 4.40
N ASN A 107 15.62 1.00 4.51
CA ASN A 107 14.74 1.14 3.35
C ASN A 107 14.56 2.62 2.97
N SER A 108 14.14 2.84 1.73
CA SER A 108 13.97 4.16 1.16
C SER A 108 12.75 4.22 0.26
N MET A 109 12.10 5.38 0.23
CA MET A 109 11.17 5.74 -0.83
C MET A 109 11.85 6.68 -1.83
N THR A 110 11.35 6.67 -3.06
CA THR A 110 11.75 7.61 -4.10
C THR A 110 10.54 8.44 -4.49
N ASN A 111 10.74 9.77 -4.46
CA ASN A 111 9.79 10.74 -4.97
C ASN A 111 10.34 11.29 -6.28
N TRP A 112 9.62 11.10 -7.37
CA TRP A 112 10.02 11.51 -8.71
C TRP A 112 9.60 12.96 -8.97
N PHE A 113 10.55 13.74 -9.51
CA PHE A 113 10.30 15.10 -10.01
C PHE A 113 10.22 15.16 -11.54
N VAL A 114 10.62 14.09 -12.21
CA VAL A 114 10.45 13.92 -13.66
C VAL A 114 9.39 12.88 -13.98
N SER A 115 8.71 13.07 -15.11
CA SER A 115 7.79 12.09 -15.66
C SER A 115 8.52 11.03 -16.47
N HIS A 116 7.82 9.93 -16.76
CA HIS A 116 8.33 8.80 -17.52
C HIS A 116 7.44 8.56 -18.74
N ASN A 117 8.06 8.25 -19.88
CA ASN A 117 7.32 7.85 -21.07
C ASN A 117 6.82 6.40 -20.97
N THR A 118 6.11 5.92 -21.99
CA THR A 118 5.59 4.54 -22.06
C THR A 118 6.68 3.45 -22.04
N LEU A 119 7.94 3.80 -22.30
CA LEU A 119 9.09 2.92 -22.20
C LEU A 119 9.79 3.02 -20.83
N GLY A 120 9.23 3.79 -19.89
CA GLY A 120 9.80 4.01 -18.56
C GLY A 120 11.07 4.88 -18.57
N ASN A 121 11.32 5.66 -19.63
CA ASN A 121 12.45 6.58 -19.69
C ASN A 121 12.04 7.96 -19.19
N ILE A 122 12.96 8.67 -18.52
CA ILE A 122 12.75 10.06 -18.11
C ILE A 122 12.40 10.91 -19.33
N PHE A 123 11.27 11.61 -19.27
CA PHE A 123 10.84 12.53 -20.32
C PHE A 123 10.00 13.67 -19.73
N CYS A 124 10.29 14.89 -20.17
CA CYS A 124 9.53 16.10 -19.82
C CYS A 124 8.99 16.72 -21.11
N GLY A 125 7.66 16.83 -21.23
CA GLY A 125 7.03 17.33 -22.45
C GLY A 125 5.52 17.47 -22.34
N ALA A 126 4.85 17.72 -23.47
CA ALA A 126 3.39 17.75 -23.50
C ALA A 126 2.83 16.37 -23.10
N GLY A 127 1.96 16.35 -22.08
CA GLY A 127 1.44 15.10 -21.50
C GLY A 127 2.36 14.41 -20.49
N TYR A 128 3.56 14.94 -20.24
CA TYR A 128 4.53 14.40 -19.29
C TYR A 128 5.03 15.53 -18.37
N PRO A 129 4.22 15.93 -17.36
CA PRO A 129 4.54 17.08 -16.51
C PRO A 129 5.75 16.79 -15.64
N CYS A 130 6.71 17.70 -15.58
CA CYS A 130 7.84 17.60 -14.65
C CYS A 130 7.72 18.67 -13.57
N PHE A 131 8.05 18.29 -12.35
CA PHE A 131 8.01 19.16 -11.20
C PHE A 131 9.06 20.27 -11.33
N THR A 132 8.61 21.52 -11.17
CA THR A 132 9.48 22.67 -10.93
C THR A 132 8.99 23.36 -9.66
N GLY A 133 9.93 23.76 -8.81
CA GLY A 133 9.60 24.27 -7.50
C GLY A 133 10.78 24.23 -6.54
N ASN A 134 10.80 25.16 -5.60
CA ASN A 134 11.89 25.30 -4.64
C ASN A 134 11.62 24.58 -3.32
N THR A 135 10.39 24.14 -3.03
CA THR A 135 10.04 23.68 -1.67
C THR A 135 9.49 22.26 -1.68
N LEU A 136 10.00 21.41 -0.79
CA LEU A 136 9.50 20.06 -0.56
C LEU A 136 9.30 19.85 0.94
N LYS A 137 8.10 19.45 1.33
CA LYS A 137 7.82 18.99 2.69
C LYS A 137 7.82 17.47 2.73
N ILE A 138 8.54 16.91 3.68
CA ILE A 138 8.62 15.47 3.94
C ILE A 138 8.05 15.24 5.33
N CYS A 139 7.17 14.25 5.43
CA CYS A 139 6.51 13.86 6.66
C CYS A 139 6.74 12.38 6.92
N TRP A 140 7.03 12.01 8.16
CA TRP A 140 7.39 10.64 8.48
C TRP A 140 7.06 10.27 9.93
N GLY A 141 7.10 8.97 10.21
CA GLY A 141 6.80 8.44 11.53
C GLY A 141 5.30 8.21 11.71
N ASN A 142 4.95 7.12 12.41
CA ASN A 142 3.55 6.80 12.70
C ASN A 142 3.00 7.81 13.71
N GLU A 143 1.70 8.10 13.65
CA GLU A 143 1.06 8.94 14.66
C GLU A 143 1.36 8.46 16.09
N GLY A 144 1.67 9.41 16.98
CA GLY A 144 2.03 9.12 18.37
C GLY A 144 3.47 8.63 18.61
N THR A 145 4.31 8.53 17.57
CA THR A 145 5.73 8.15 17.75
C THR A 145 6.45 9.19 18.62
N SER A 146 7.04 8.74 19.74
CA SER A 146 7.81 9.60 20.64
C SER A 146 9.09 10.09 19.96
N LYS A 147 9.47 11.34 20.24
CA LYS A 147 10.73 11.93 19.75
C LYS A 147 11.96 11.49 20.55
N SER A 148 11.81 10.86 21.72
CA SER A 148 12.95 10.64 22.64
C SER A 148 13.36 9.17 22.79
N THR A 149 12.90 8.27 21.92
CA THR A 149 13.24 6.84 22.01
C THR A 149 14.42 6.50 21.11
N ALA A 150 15.21 5.50 21.49
CA ALA A 150 16.36 5.06 20.69
C ALA A 150 15.95 4.64 19.26
N THR A 151 14.70 4.21 19.10
CA THR A 151 14.10 3.76 17.85
C THR A 151 13.28 4.82 17.12
N THR A 152 13.24 6.06 17.62
CA THR A 152 12.63 7.19 16.90
C THR A 152 13.23 7.29 15.48
N PRO A 153 12.42 7.27 14.41
CA PRO A 153 12.91 7.29 13.03
C PRO A 153 13.55 8.65 12.70
N ALA A 154 14.80 8.59 12.22
CA ALA A 154 15.43 9.71 11.52
C ALA A 154 15.36 9.47 10.01
N ILE A 155 15.58 10.53 9.23
CA ILE A 155 15.57 10.44 7.77
C ILE A 155 16.84 11.03 7.17
N GLU A 156 17.25 10.45 6.04
CA GLU A 156 18.20 11.02 5.10
C GLU A 156 17.47 11.32 3.80
N VAL A 157 17.62 12.55 3.32
CA VAL A 157 17.01 13.04 2.09
C VAL A 157 18.13 13.31 1.10
N SER A 158 18.07 12.65 -0.05
CA SER A 158 19.04 12.75 -1.13
C SER A 158 18.32 13.22 -2.40
N VAL A 159 18.55 14.47 -2.80
CA VAL A 159 17.95 15.08 -3.99
C VAL A 159 18.94 15.02 -5.15
N TYR A 160 18.55 14.35 -6.23
CA TYR A 160 19.30 14.25 -7.47
C TYR A 160 18.82 15.30 -8.45
N TYR A 161 19.75 16.07 -9.02
CA TYR A 161 19.46 17.18 -9.91
C TYR A 161 20.54 17.33 -10.97
N GLU A 162 20.22 17.93 -12.11
CA GLU A 162 21.20 18.23 -13.17
C GLU A 162 21.68 19.68 -13.08
N ASN A 163 22.99 19.90 -13.21
CA ASN A 163 23.55 21.23 -13.31
C ASN A 163 24.88 21.24 -14.11
N PRO A 164 24.89 21.73 -15.37
CA PRO A 164 23.77 22.33 -16.11
C PRO A 164 22.73 21.28 -16.57
N VAL A 165 21.48 21.72 -16.76
CA VAL A 165 20.35 20.86 -17.18
C VAL A 165 20.47 20.45 -18.65
N GLY A 166 20.06 19.22 -18.96
CA GLY A 166 20.00 18.65 -20.31
C GLY A 166 20.87 17.41 -20.51
N SER A 167 21.49 16.88 -19.45
CA SER A 167 22.29 15.67 -19.51
C SER A 167 22.45 15.01 -18.14
N LEU A 168 22.14 13.71 -18.09
CA LEU A 168 22.36 12.87 -16.90
C LEU A 168 23.84 12.77 -16.49
N ALA A 169 24.78 13.14 -17.35
CA ALA A 169 26.20 13.24 -16.97
C ALA A 169 26.46 14.39 -15.98
N ASN A 170 25.57 15.39 -15.94
CA ASN A 170 25.67 16.55 -15.05
C ASN A 170 24.90 16.34 -13.74
N THR A 171 24.47 15.10 -13.44
CA THR A 171 23.75 14.79 -12.22
C THR A 171 24.64 15.04 -11.00
N LYS A 172 24.10 15.82 -10.06
CA LYS A 172 24.67 16.11 -8.75
C LYS A 172 23.71 15.65 -7.68
N LEU A 173 24.25 15.45 -6.48
CA LEU A 173 23.52 15.04 -5.31
C LEU A 173 23.60 16.13 -4.25
N ALA A 174 22.44 16.55 -3.75
CA ALA A 174 22.35 17.33 -2.52
C ALA A 174 21.74 16.44 -1.42
N ARG A 175 22.32 16.47 -0.22
CA ARG A 175 21.92 15.61 0.89
C ARG A 175 21.64 16.40 2.15
N ALA A 176 20.60 16.01 2.86
CA ALA A 176 20.31 16.51 4.20
C ALA A 176 19.83 15.36 5.10
N VAL A 177 20.10 15.48 6.39
CA VAL A 177 19.76 14.47 7.40
C VAL A 177 19.03 15.14 8.56
N TYR A 178 17.94 14.53 9.00
CA TYR A 178 17.07 15.07 10.04
C TYR A 178 16.73 14.01 11.08
N ASP A 179 16.85 14.38 12.34
CA ASP A 179 16.64 13.46 13.46
C ASP A 179 15.74 14.09 14.53
N PRO A 180 14.55 13.55 14.79
CA PRO A 180 13.71 14.03 15.88
C PRO A 180 14.26 13.75 17.28
N ASN A 181 15.21 12.82 17.44
CA ASN A 181 15.76 12.44 18.73
C ASN A 181 16.82 13.42 19.25
N ASP A 182 16.41 14.19 20.25
CA ASP A 182 17.19 15.24 20.90
C ASP A 182 18.51 14.70 21.50
N ALA A 183 18.48 13.53 22.13
CA ALA A 183 19.66 12.91 22.75
C ALA A 183 20.64 12.37 21.70
N ARG A 184 20.12 11.83 20.59
CA ARG A 184 20.94 11.26 19.50
C ARG A 184 21.54 12.32 18.58
N ARG A 185 20.85 13.46 18.39
CA ARG A 185 21.39 14.60 17.62
C ARG A 185 22.73 15.11 18.14
N ALA A 186 22.96 15.02 19.44
CA ALA A 186 24.21 15.43 20.07
C ALA A 186 25.42 14.60 19.60
N SER A 187 25.21 13.36 19.14
CA SER A 187 26.28 12.46 18.70
C SER A 187 26.34 12.25 17.18
N ASN A 188 25.22 12.35 16.47
CA ASN A 188 25.20 12.15 15.01
C ASN A 188 25.27 13.44 14.17
N SER A 189 25.17 14.62 14.82
CA SER A 189 25.19 15.93 14.15
C SER A 189 24.08 16.15 13.11
N PHE A 190 22.94 15.44 13.22
CA PHE A 190 21.81 15.61 12.31
C PHE A 190 21.04 16.88 12.65
N ALA A 191 20.40 17.48 11.64
CA ALA A 191 19.60 18.68 11.83
C ALA A 191 18.28 18.36 12.55
N MET A 192 17.75 19.35 13.27
CA MET A 192 16.44 19.23 13.89
C MET A 192 15.32 19.28 12.81
N PRO A 193 14.28 18.43 12.92
CA PRO A 193 13.07 18.57 12.11
C PRO A 193 12.34 19.88 12.43
N ASP A 194 11.35 20.25 11.62
CA ASP A 194 10.51 21.39 11.96
C ASP A 194 9.71 21.08 13.24
N PRO A 195 9.26 22.11 14.00
CA PRO A 195 8.52 21.91 15.24
C PRO A 195 7.38 20.91 15.07
N VAL A 196 7.20 20.06 16.10
CA VAL A 196 6.18 19.01 16.10
C VAL A 196 4.81 19.66 15.97
N GLY A 197 4.22 19.50 14.79
CA GLY A 197 2.82 19.70 14.48
C GLY A 197 2.43 18.51 13.62
N THR A 198 1.22 17.96 13.81
CA THR A 198 0.76 16.81 13.04
C THR A 198 0.84 17.15 11.56
N CYS A 199 1.82 16.59 10.85
CA CYS A 199 1.82 16.72 9.41
C CYS A 199 0.67 15.86 8.89
N GLN A 200 -0.23 16.49 8.15
CA GLN A 200 -1.39 15.85 7.54
C GLN A 200 -1.20 15.86 6.03
N ILE A 201 -1.21 14.68 5.41
CA ILE A 201 -1.17 14.53 3.95
C ILE A 201 -2.27 13.55 3.56
N GLY A 202 -3.28 14.02 2.83
CA GLY A 202 -4.38 13.16 2.35
C GLY A 202 -5.11 12.40 3.46
N GLY A 203 -5.29 13.02 4.64
CA GLY A 203 -5.94 12.39 5.81
C GLY A 203 -5.03 11.47 6.63
N VAL A 204 -3.75 11.36 6.29
CA VAL A 204 -2.75 10.58 7.05
C VAL A 204 -1.97 11.50 7.98
N THR A 205 -1.97 11.17 9.28
CA THR A 205 -1.21 11.85 10.33
C THR A 205 0.21 11.29 10.46
N TYR A 206 1.21 12.17 10.40
CA TYR A 206 2.61 11.85 10.65
C TYR A 206 3.11 12.50 11.95
N ALA A 207 4.02 11.83 12.64
CA ALA A 207 4.62 12.35 13.89
C ALA A 207 5.64 13.47 13.65
N PHE A 208 6.38 13.42 12.53
CA PHE A 208 7.50 14.31 12.25
C PHE A 208 7.39 14.91 10.85
N GLN A 209 8.00 16.09 10.67
CA GLN A 209 8.02 16.78 9.40
C GLN A 209 9.26 17.64 9.22
N LYS A 210 9.60 17.89 7.96
CA LYS A 210 10.61 18.85 7.55
C LYS A 210 10.25 19.47 6.22
N THR A 211 10.24 20.79 6.19
CA THR A 211 10.19 21.59 4.96
C THR A 211 11.61 21.91 4.54
N ILE A 212 11.96 21.48 3.35
CA ILE A 212 13.28 21.65 2.75
C ILE A 212 13.11 22.57 1.54
N THR A 213 14.04 23.51 1.38
CA THR A 213 14.14 24.29 0.16
C THR A 213 15.32 23.80 -0.68
N MET A 214 15.14 23.69 -1.99
CA MET A 214 16.20 23.27 -2.93
C MET A 214 17.38 24.24 -2.87
N SER A 215 17.09 25.55 -2.80
CA SER A 215 18.11 26.57 -2.58
C SER A 215 18.85 26.41 -1.24
N GLY A 216 18.14 26.00 -0.17
CA GLY A 216 18.74 25.72 1.14
C GLY A 216 19.65 24.48 1.14
N LEU A 217 19.44 23.56 0.19
CA LEU A 217 20.34 22.43 -0.07
C LEU A 217 21.53 22.81 -0.99
N GLY A 218 21.62 24.06 -1.43
CA GLY A 218 22.64 24.51 -2.38
C GLY A 218 22.36 24.15 -3.84
N ILE A 219 21.14 23.72 -4.18
CA ILE A 219 20.73 23.46 -5.55
C ILE A 219 20.49 24.82 -6.24
N PRO A 220 21.12 25.10 -7.39
CA PRO A 220 20.96 26.38 -8.07
C PRO A 220 19.58 26.52 -8.72
N ALA A 221 19.11 27.75 -8.87
CA ALA A 221 17.83 28.07 -9.50
C ALA A 221 17.68 27.43 -10.88
N GLY A 222 18.75 27.41 -11.68
CA GLY A 222 18.75 26.77 -13.00
C GLY A 222 18.39 25.29 -13.02
N SER A 223 18.41 24.59 -11.87
CA SER A 223 17.97 23.20 -11.75
C SER A 223 16.54 23.07 -11.23
N TYR A 224 16.09 23.88 -10.27
CA TYR A 224 14.75 23.72 -9.68
C TYR A 224 13.64 24.56 -10.33
N THR A 225 13.99 25.56 -11.16
CA THR A 225 13.00 26.35 -11.93
C THR A 225 12.85 25.89 -13.38
N VAL A 226 13.62 24.88 -13.80
CA VAL A 226 13.64 24.39 -15.18
C VAL A 226 13.17 22.94 -15.18
N ALA A 227 12.27 22.60 -16.11
CA ALA A 227 11.83 21.22 -16.29
C ALA A 227 13.04 20.31 -16.58
N ASN A 228 13.01 19.09 -16.05
CA ASN A 228 14.12 18.12 -16.11
C ASN A 228 15.38 18.50 -15.29
N GLY A 229 15.37 19.62 -14.55
CA GLY A 229 16.52 19.98 -13.73
C GLY A 229 16.55 19.27 -12.37
N LEU A 230 15.39 18.95 -11.78
CA LEU A 230 15.26 18.04 -10.64
C LEU A 230 14.87 16.65 -11.15
N LEU A 231 15.55 15.60 -10.72
CA LEU A 231 15.27 14.23 -11.16
C LEU A 231 14.36 13.50 -10.15
N PHE A 232 14.87 13.26 -8.94
CA PHE A 232 14.12 12.61 -7.87
C PHE A 232 14.73 12.90 -6.50
N ALA A 233 13.94 12.74 -5.45
CA ALA A 233 14.38 12.73 -4.06
C ALA A 233 14.23 11.34 -3.46
N LYS A 234 15.29 10.82 -2.86
CA LYS A 234 15.29 9.58 -2.11
C LYS A 234 15.22 9.88 -0.62
N VAL A 235 14.23 9.34 0.06
CA VAL A 235 14.06 9.48 1.52
C VAL A 235 14.32 8.12 2.15
N ARG A 236 15.43 8.01 2.89
CA ARG A 236 15.85 6.80 3.58
C ARG A 236 15.55 6.91 5.07
N MET A 237 15.00 5.83 5.63
CA MET A 237 14.74 5.70 7.05
C MET A 237 15.96 5.21 7.82
N LEU A 238 16.16 5.73 9.02
CA LEU A 238 17.28 5.44 9.90
C LEU A 238 16.80 5.23 11.34
N TYR A 239 17.49 4.34 12.07
CA TYR A 239 17.33 4.05 13.50
C TYR A 239 16.03 3.37 13.95
N ASN A 240 15.01 3.25 13.09
CA ASN A 240 13.79 2.51 13.39
C ASN A 240 13.94 1.01 13.13
N THR A 241 14.62 0.32 14.05
CA THR A 241 14.90 -1.12 13.95
C THR A 241 13.80 -2.01 14.53
N ASP A 242 12.87 -1.44 15.29
CA ASP A 242 11.76 -2.13 15.98
C ASP A 242 10.43 -2.06 15.22
N ALA A 243 10.19 -0.95 14.51
CA ALA A 243 8.93 -0.68 13.83
C ALA A 243 9.12 -0.01 12.46
N SER A 244 8.33 -0.45 11.49
CA SER A 244 8.21 0.21 10.19
C SER A 244 7.36 1.48 10.31
N HIS A 245 7.75 2.54 9.62
CA HIS A 245 7.07 3.83 9.66
C HIS A 245 6.57 4.29 8.28
N ILE A 246 5.44 5.01 8.28
CA ILE A 246 4.91 5.67 7.09
C ILE A 246 5.74 6.90 6.70
N VAL A 247 5.75 7.22 5.40
CA VAL A 247 6.36 8.44 4.84
C VAL A 247 5.46 9.05 3.78
N GLY A 248 5.37 10.38 3.79
CA GLY A 248 4.65 11.15 2.80
C GLY A 248 5.41 12.42 2.42
N THR A 249 5.05 12.98 1.29
CA THR A 249 5.66 14.18 0.74
C THR A 249 4.59 15.14 0.23
N SER A 250 4.88 16.43 0.31
CA SER A 250 3.99 17.48 -0.16
C SER A 250 4.80 18.60 -0.80
N VAL A 251 4.35 19.02 -1.98
CA VAL A 251 4.86 20.16 -2.74
C VAL A 251 3.81 21.28 -2.85
N ALA A 252 2.77 21.26 -2.01
CA ALA A 252 1.68 22.23 -1.99
C ALA A 252 2.14 23.59 -1.42
N PHE A 253 3.03 24.27 -2.15
CA PHE A 253 3.59 25.57 -1.81
C PHE A 253 3.48 26.53 -2.99
N ALA A 254 3.42 27.83 -2.70
CA ALA A 254 3.38 28.85 -3.75
C ALA A 254 4.64 28.77 -4.63
N GLY A 255 4.45 28.82 -5.95
CA GLY A 255 5.53 28.74 -6.94
C GLY A 255 6.00 27.33 -7.29
N ASN A 256 5.43 26.29 -6.67
CA ASN A 256 5.63 24.90 -7.07
C ASN A 256 4.59 24.45 -8.08
N THR A 257 4.97 23.51 -8.96
CA THR A 257 4.03 22.76 -9.79
C THR A 257 3.58 21.46 -9.10
N THR A 258 2.70 20.72 -9.75
CA THR A 258 2.28 19.38 -9.32
C THR A 258 3.39 18.34 -9.54
N LEU A 259 3.28 17.21 -8.84
CA LEU A 259 4.17 16.07 -9.02
C LEU A 259 3.80 15.28 -10.29
N PRO A 260 4.80 14.71 -10.99
CA PRO A 260 4.55 13.66 -11.98
C PRO A 260 4.03 12.39 -11.31
N SER A 261 3.62 11.43 -12.15
CA SER A 261 3.40 10.03 -11.73
C SER A 261 4.57 9.49 -10.90
N GLN A 262 4.26 8.94 -9.72
CA GLN A 262 5.26 8.37 -8.80
C GLN A 262 5.50 6.87 -9.05
N GLY A 263 4.70 6.29 -9.93
CA GLY A 263 4.69 4.87 -10.27
C GLY A 263 3.35 4.51 -10.90
N LEU A 264 3.12 3.22 -11.10
CA LEU A 264 1.87 2.68 -11.59
C LEU A 264 1.09 2.06 -10.43
N GLU A 265 -0.22 2.28 -10.41
CA GLU A 265 -1.16 1.52 -9.60
C GLU A 265 -1.80 0.47 -10.50
N ILE A 266 -1.65 -0.80 -10.14
CA ILE A 266 -2.18 -1.93 -10.87
C ILE A 266 -3.23 -2.59 -9.98
N VAL A 267 -4.49 -2.45 -10.40
CA VAL A 267 -5.63 -3.05 -9.71
C VAL A 267 -6.16 -4.19 -10.55
N SER A 268 -6.10 -5.42 -10.04
CA SER A 268 -6.75 -6.56 -10.67
C SER A 268 -7.93 -7.06 -9.84
N THR A 269 -9.07 -7.28 -10.49
CA THR A 269 -10.24 -7.94 -9.91
C THR A 269 -10.49 -9.24 -10.65
N GLY A 270 -10.43 -10.35 -9.92
CA GLY A 270 -10.79 -11.67 -10.41
C GLY A 270 -12.19 -12.08 -9.96
N SER A 271 -12.91 -12.79 -10.82
CA SER A 271 -14.23 -13.35 -10.58
C SER A 271 -14.22 -14.86 -10.85
N SER A 272 -14.98 -15.63 -10.06
CA SER A 272 -15.22 -17.06 -10.28
C SER A 272 -16.59 -17.44 -9.72
N GLY A 273 -17.25 -18.41 -10.37
CA GLY A 273 -18.56 -18.90 -9.98
C GLY A 273 -19.61 -18.68 -11.07
N VAL A 274 -20.87 -18.85 -10.72
CA VAL A 274 -22.02 -18.66 -11.62
C VAL A 274 -22.90 -17.53 -11.13
N THR A 275 -23.69 -16.93 -12.02
CA THR A 275 -24.62 -15.85 -11.68
C THR A 275 -25.52 -16.26 -10.50
N GLY A 276 -25.36 -15.60 -9.35
CA GLY A 276 -26.06 -15.91 -8.09
C GLY A 276 -25.16 -16.49 -6.98
N SER A 277 -23.94 -16.91 -7.29
CA SER A 277 -22.88 -17.32 -6.34
C SER A 277 -21.51 -16.94 -6.94
N GLU A 278 -21.32 -15.64 -7.19
CA GLU A 278 -20.11 -15.10 -7.80
C GLU A 278 -19.15 -14.63 -6.70
N SER A 279 -17.94 -15.17 -6.69
CA SER A 279 -16.88 -14.79 -5.77
C SER A 279 -15.94 -13.82 -6.45
N ASN A 280 -15.85 -12.61 -5.91
CA ASN A 280 -14.98 -11.56 -6.41
C ASN A 280 -13.80 -11.31 -5.46
N ARG A 281 -12.60 -11.18 -6.01
CA ARG A 281 -11.37 -10.89 -5.28
C ARG A 281 -10.60 -9.79 -5.98
N ARG A 282 -10.13 -8.80 -5.22
CA ARG A 282 -9.38 -7.65 -5.74
C ARG A 282 -7.99 -7.61 -5.11
N VAL A 283 -6.99 -7.42 -5.95
CA VAL A 283 -5.58 -7.24 -5.58
C VAL A 283 -5.13 -5.88 -6.11
N ASN A 284 -4.34 -5.15 -5.32
CA ASN A 284 -3.77 -3.86 -5.69
C ASN A 284 -2.26 -3.89 -5.46
N VAL A 285 -1.48 -3.49 -6.47
CA VAL A 285 -0.03 -3.40 -6.42
C VAL A 285 0.41 -2.02 -6.86
N PHE A 286 1.25 -1.39 -6.04
CA PHE A 286 1.98 -0.18 -6.43
C PHE A 286 3.36 -0.58 -6.97
N GLN A 287 3.66 -0.17 -8.20
CA GLN A 287 4.96 -0.34 -8.84
C GLN A 287 5.62 1.03 -9.01
N SER A 288 6.68 1.32 -8.24
CA SER A 288 7.47 2.54 -8.46
C SER A 288 8.23 2.48 -9.78
N TRP A 289 8.50 3.64 -10.38
CA TRP A 289 9.39 3.71 -11.55
C TRP A 289 10.79 3.18 -11.23
N ALA A 290 11.44 2.62 -12.26
CA ALA A 290 12.77 2.04 -12.13
C ALA A 290 13.79 3.11 -11.69
N GLU A 291 14.49 2.84 -10.59
CA GLU A 291 15.59 3.70 -10.15
C GLU A 291 16.82 3.42 -11.00
N PHE A 292 17.55 4.48 -11.37
CA PHE A 292 18.88 4.32 -11.92
C PHE A 292 19.81 3.74 -10.85
N PRO A 293 20.72 2.81 -11.20
CA PRO A 293 21.70 2.28 -10.28
C PRO A 293 22.78 3.33 -9.98
N PHE A 294 22.43 4.42 -9.30
CA PHE A 294 23.41 5.34 -8.75
C PHE A 294 24.04 4.68 -7.52
N SER A 295 25.35 4.46 -7.59
CA SER A 295 26.18 3.78 -6.58
C SER A 295 26.28 4.50 -5.22
N GLY A 296 25.46 5.52 -4.96
CA GLY A 296 25.53 6.34 -3.75
C GLY A 296 25.31 5.57 -2.42
N LEU A 297 24.92 4.30 -2.50
CA LEU A 297 24.69 3.40 -1.35
C LEU A 297 25.48 2.08 -1.45
N SER A 298 26.27 1.87 -2.51
CA SER A 298 27.07 0.66 -2.70
C SER A 298 28.55 1.01 -2.74
N VAL A 299 29.36 0.26 -1.99
CA VAL A 299 30.81 0.37 -2.09
C VAL A 299 31.25 -0.43 -3.30
N PHE A 300 31.61 0.26 -4.38
CA PHE A 300 32.22 -0.36 -5.56
C PHE A 300 33.75 -0.25 -5.43
N SER A 301 34.41 -1.38 -5.15
CA SER A 301 35.87 -1.46 -5.26
C SER A 301 36.24 -2.36 -6.44
N PRO A 302 36.92 -1.84 -7.48
CA PRO A 302 37.40 -2.67 -8.59
C PRO A 302 38.49 -3.68 -8.18
N TYR A 303 39.13 -3.49 -7.02
CA TYR A 303 40.26 -4.31 -6.56
C TYR A 303 40.03 -4.94 -5.16
N GLY A 304 38.77 -4.98 -4.71
CA GLY A 304 38.42 -5.50 -3.38
C GLY A 304 38.58 -4.44 -2.27
N LEU A 305 37.86 -4.66 -1.18
CA LEU A 305 37.95 -3.81 0.01
C LEU A 305 39.10 -4.32 0.88
N VAL A 306 40.22 -3.61 0.86
CA VAL A 306 41.29 -3.86 1.83
C VAL A 306 40.77 -3.36 3.18
N LYS A 307 40.66 -4.28 4.14
CA LYS A 307 40.24 -4.03 5.52
C LYS A 307 41.14 -3.01 6.21
#